data_AF-A0A175YMJ1-F1
#
_entry.id   AF-A0A175YMJ1-F1
#
_cell.length_a   1.000
_cell.length_b   1.000
_cell.length_c   1.000
_cell.angle_alpha   90.00
_cell.angle_beta   90.00
_cell.angle_gamma   90.00
#
_symmetry.space_group_name_H-M   'P 1'
#
loop_
_entity.id
_entity.type
_entity.pdbx_description
1 polymer ?
#
loop_
_entity_poly.entity_id
_entity_poly.type
_entity_poly.pdbx_seq_one_letter_code
_entity_poly.pdbx_strand_id
1 'polypeptide(L)'
;MSVRYALIDLDRSSYIPPNHLSAKEARSIAGTKGPVLLLTIPPSVGYQRSPVTLYYCYEPHKESSSDILKYCIAEVSNTPWGEQVRFVFNPYSDLAAKSLHVSPFMDMLGDWKMKTRSPGNNLSVTVSVKHPVLGNYFTASLTAQKVKSSSKVDYALFFWLMPQKAAIYTYWQSFKLLLNNVQFYEHPKYKKPLYIEESLKNAEGRGCCMAFPGTGDLQNSTPPNGCERWYSWKKVKWPWA
;
A
#
# COMPACT_ATOMS: atom_id res chain seq x y z
N MET A 1 -18.40 13.56 3.11
CA MET A 1 -18.59 12.15 2.68
C MET A 1 -17.38 11.34 3.10
N SER A 2 -17.56 10.20 3.77
CA SER A 2 -16.45 9.37 4.28
C SER A 2 -16.18 8.17 3.35
N VAL A 3 -14.90 7.85 3.14
CA VAL A 3 -14.46 6.60 2.51
C VAL A 3 -14.32 5.54 3.61
N ARG A 4 -14.70 4.30 3.31
CA ARG A 4 -14.64 3.19 4.25
C ARG A 4 -13.55 2.21 3.84
N TYR A 5 -12.80 1.74 4.82
CA TYR A 5 -11.82 0.66 4.67
C TYR A 5 -12.29 -0.55 5.45
N ALA A 6 -12.03 -1.74 4.91
CA ALA A 6 -12.18 -2.99 5.63
C ALA A 6 -10.85 -3.31 6.32
N LEU A 7 -10.93 -3.68 7.60
CA LEU A 7 -9.84 -4.32 8.33
C LEU A 7 -10.21 -5.79 8.52
N ILE A 8 -9.47 -6.68 7.86
CA ILE A 8 -9.76 -8.11 7.75
C ILE A 8 -8.65 -8.88 8.46
N ASP A 9 -9.01 -9.78 9.37
CA ASP A 9 -8.08 -10.75 9.93
C ASP A 9 -7.91 -11.90 8.91
N LEU A 10 -6.74 -11.98 8.27
CA LEU A 10 -6.51 -12.96 7.20
C LEU A 10 -6.41 -14.40 7.71
N ASP A 11 -6.20 -14.60 9.01
CA ASP A 11 -6.11 -15.93 9.63
C ASP A 11 -7.48 -16.45 10.07
N ARG A 12 -8.42 -15.54 10.38
CA ARG A 12 -9.75 -15.89 10.87
C ARG A 12 -10.87 -15.68 9.85
N SER A 13 -10.63 -14.91 8.80
CA SER A 13 -11.65 -14.63 7.80
C SER A 13 -11.87 -15.83 6.87
N SER A 14 -13.13 -16.18 6.65
CA SER A 14 -13.53 -17.14 5.63
C SER A 14 -13.50 -16.57 4.20
N TYR A 15 -13.44 -15.24 4.06
CA TYR A 15 -13.40 -14.55 2.78
C TYR A 15 -12.25 -13.55 2.74
N ILE A 16 -11.36 -13.73 1.76
CA ILE A 16 -10.28 -12.81 1.44
C ILE A 16 -10.61 -12.21 0.08
N PRO A 17 -10.64 -10.88 -0.07
CA PRO A 17 -10.88 -10.28 -1.38
C PRO A 17 -9.79 -10.71 -2.37
N PRO A 18 -10.12 -10.90 -3.66
CA PRO A 18 -9.17 -11.38 -4.66
C PRO A 18 -7.98 -10.42 -4.84
N ASN A 19 -6.88 -10.95 -5.39
CA ASN A 19 -5.63 -10.21 -5.71
C ASN A 19 -4.84 -9.68 -4.51
N HIS A 20 -5.16 -10.13 -3.29
CA HIS A 20 -4.41 -9.84 -2.08
C HIS A 20 -3.52 -11.02 -1.65
N LEU A 21 -2.44 -10.72 -0.96
CA LEU A 21 -1.61 -11.74 -0.30
C LEU A 21 -2.42 -12.52 0.73
N SER A 22 -2.21 -13.83 0.79
CA SER A 22 -2.64 -14.68 1.90
C SER A 22 -1.84 -14.38 3.17
N ALA A 23 -2.36 -14.80 4.33
CA ALA A 23 -1.64 -14.68 5.60
C ALA A 23 -0.26 -15.39 5.56
N LYS A 24 -0.18 -16.54 4.87
CA LYS A 24 1.07 -17.31 4.72
C LYS A 24 2.11 -16.56 3.88
N GLU A 25 1.71 -15.98 2.75
CA GLU A 25 2.60 -15.18 1.91
C GLU A 25 3.08 -13.93 2.64
N ALA A 26 2.17 -13.21 3.30
CA ALA A 26 2.52 -12.01 4.07
C ALA A 26 3.53 -12.30 5.19
N ARG A 27 3.36 -13.40 5.94
CA ARG A 27 4.34 -13.86 6.93
C ARG A 27 5.71 -14.18 6.34
N SER A 28 5.72 -14.90 5.21
CA SER A 28 6.94 -15.28 4.51
C SER A 28 7.72 -14.04 4.06
N ILE A 29 7.02 -13.06 3.48
CA ILE A 29 7.59 -11.79 3.02
C ILE A 29 8.11 -10.95 4.18
N ALA A 30 7.33 -10.83 5.26
CA ALA A 30 7.66 -9.98 6.40
C ALA A 30 8.59 -10.65 7.44
N GLY A 31 8.85 -11.96 7.32
CA GLY A 31 9.64 -12.71 8.28
C GLY A 31 9.02 -12.75 9.69
N THR A 32 7.69 -12.87 9.78
CA THR A 32 6.95 -12.89 11.06
C THR A 32 6.13 -14.18 11.24
N LYS A 33 5.77 -14.51 12.48
CA LYS A 33 5.03 -15.75 12.80
C LYS A 33 3.62 -15.54 13.33
N GLY A 34 3.24 -14.31 13.66
CA GLY A 34 1.97 -13.97 14.30
C GLY A 34 0.84 -13.75 13.30
N PRO A 35 -0.33 -13.25 13.75
CA PRO A 35 -1.46 -12.97 12.88
C PRO A 35 -1.16 -11.90 11.83
N VAL A 36 -1.95 -11.88 10.76
CA VAL A 36 -1.87 -10.85 9.70
C VAL A 36 -3.22 -10.16 9.52
N LEU A 37 -3.23 -8.83 9.65
CA LEU A 37 -4.41 -8.01 9.37
C LEU A 37 -4.25 -7.26 8.04
N LEU A 38 -5.28 -7.30 7.20
CA LEU A 38 -5.36 -6.60 5.92
C LEU A 38 -6.25 -5.36 6.05
N LEU A 39 -5.72 -4.18 5.72
CA LEU A 39 -6.48 -2.95 5.53
C LEU A 39 -6.59 -2.63 4.04
N THR A 40 -7.79 -2.66 3.49
CA THR A 40 -8.05 -2.41 2.06
C THR A 40 -9.43 -1.81 1.83
N ILE A 41 -9.69 -1.31 0.62
CA ILE A 41 -11.05 -1.05 0.13
C ILE A 41 -11.51 -2.28 -0.64
N PRO A 42 -12.54 -3.01 -0.16
CA PRO A 42 -13.06 -4.18 -0.86
C PRO A 42 -13.54 -3.86 -2.28
N PRO A 43 -13.45 -4.81 -3.22
CA PRO A 43 -14.00 -4.65 -4.55
C PRO A 43 -15.53 -4.47 -4.49
N SER A 44 -16.07 -3.67 -5.39
CA SER A 44 -17.51 -3.43 -5.49
C SER A 44 -17.90 -3.23 -6.94
N VAL A 45 -18.96 -3.93 -7.39
CA VAL A 45 -19.52 -3.81 -8.76
C VAL A 45 -18.44 -3.98 -9.84
N GLY A 46 -17.62 -5.03 -9.75
CA GLY A 46 -16.57 -5.34 -10.73
C GLY A 46 -15.38 -4.37 -10.75
N TYR A 47 -15.31 -3.43 -9.81
CA TYR A 47 -14.24 -2.45 -9.72
C TYR A 47 -13.44 -2.66 -8.44
N GLN A 48 -12.12 -2.81 -8.59
CA GLN A 48 -11.18 -2.96 -7.48
C GLN A 48 -10.19 -1.79 -7.53
N ARG A 49 -10.18 -0.97 -6.48
CA ARG A 49 -9.18 0.08 -6.32
C ARG A 49 -9.00 0.44 -4.87
N SER A 50 -7.81 0.20 -4.36
CA SER A 50 -7.34 0.65 -3.06
C SER A 50 -6.05 1.44 -3.29
N PRO A 51 -6.04 2.78 -3.12
CA PRO A 51 -4.85 3.60 -3.35
C PRO A 51 -3.63 3.12 -2.54
N VAL A 52 -3.90 2.69 -1.31
CA VAL A 52 -2.94 2.02 -0.43
C VAL A 52 -3.63 0.87 0.29
N THR A 53 -3.00 -0.29 0.24
CA THR A 53 -3.39 -1.49 0.99
C THR A 53 -2.27 -1.83 1.96
N LEU A 54 -2.61 -2.16 3.22
CA LEU A 54 -1.62 -2.47 4.26
C LEU A 54 -1.85 -3.86 4.84
N TYR A 55 -0.75 -4.60 5.02
CA TYR A 55 -0.73 -5.84 5.78
C TYR A 55 0.03 -5.60 7.08
N TYR A 56 -0.65 -5.72 8.22
CA TYR A 56 -0.04 -5.63 9.55
C TYR A 56 0.43 -7.02 9.95
N CYS A 57 1.75 -7.21 10.03
CA CYS A 57 2.38 -8.49 10.29
C CYS A 57 2.90 -8.53 11.73
N TYR A 58 2.32 -9.40 12.55
CA TYR A 58 2.64 -9.50 13.97
C TYR A 58 3.65 -10.60 14.25
N GLU A 59 4.33 -10.47 15.39
CA GLU A 59 5.16 -11.51 16.00
C GLU A 59 4.48 -11.96 17.30
N PRO A 60 4.33 -13.28 17.55
CA PRO A 60 3.72 -13.76 18.77
C PRO A 60 4.65 -13.46 19.94
N HIS A 61 4.10 -12.88 20.99
CA HIS A 61 4.86 -12.64 22.21
C HIS A 61 4.82 -13.90 23.08
N LYS A 62 5.99 -14.42 23.48
CA LYS A 62 6.07 -15.66 24.26
C LYS A 62 5.49 -15.54 25.67
N GLU A 63 5.44 -14.33 26.23
CA GLU A 63 5.12 -14.07 27.64
C GLU A 63 3.92 -13.12 27.86
N SER A 64 3.30 -12.62 26.79
CA SER A 64 2.18 -11.67 26.85
C SER A 64 1.01 -12.22 26.06
N SER A 65 -0.21 -11.84 26.45
CA SER A 65 -1.44 -12.17 25.71
C SER A 65 -1.62 -11.36 24.42
N SER A 66 -0.75 -10.38 24.16
CA SER A 66 -0.82 -9.51 22.98
C SER A 66 0.38 -9.67 22.05
N ASP A 67 0.09 -9.91 20.76
CA ASP A 67 1.10 -9.96 19.72
C ASP A 67 1.69 -8.57 19.41
N ILE A 68 2.96 -8.53 19.01
CA ILE A 68 3.67 -7.28 18.71
C ILE A 68 3.63 -7.02 17.21
N LEU A 69 3.18 -5.82 16.79
CA LEU A 69 3.30 -5.39 15.40
C LEU A 69 4.79 -5.19 15.07
N LYS A 70 5.34 -6.07 14.23
CA LYS A 70 6.77 -6.06 13.90
C LYS A 70 7.04 -5.31 12.58
N TYR A 71 6.29 -5.67 11.54
CA TYR A 71 6.44 -5.09 10.21
C TYR A 71 5.08 -4.87 9.54
N CYS A 72 5.07 -3.99 8.55
CA CYS A 72 3.96 -3.81 7.65
C CYS A 72 4.40 -4.03 6.20
N ILE A 73 3.49 -4.54 5.38
CA ILE A 73 3.67 -4.54 3.92
C ILE A 73 2.74 -3.47 3.37
N ALA A 74 3.27 -2.51 2.63
CA ALA A 74 2.48 -1.55 1.87
C ALA A 74 2.36 -2.00 0.43
N GLU A 75 1.15 -2.02 -0.10
CA GLU A 75 0.86 -2.15 -1.52
C GLU A 75 0.29 -0.81 -2.02
N VAL A 76 1.02 -0.16 -2.93
CA VAL A 76 0.64 1.13 -3.49
C VAL A 76 0.33 0.95 -4.96
N SER A 77 -0.88 1.33 -5.36
CA SER A 77 -1.35 1.21 -6.74
C SER A 77 -1.31 2.57 -7.44
N ASN A 78 -0.54 2.67 -8.52
CA ASN A 78 -0.45 3.84 -9.37
C ASN A 78 -1.54 3.82 -10.45
N THR A 79 -2.49 4.74 -10.32
CA THR A 79 -3.59 4.93 -11.25
C THR A 79 -3.52 6.34 -11.83
N PRO A 80 -3.70 6.53 -13.15
CA PRO A 80 -4.25 5.58 -14.12
C PRO A 80 -3.23 4.63 -14.77
N TRP A 81 -1.93 4.74 -14.45
CA TRP A 81 -0.86 4.07 -15.22
C TRP A 81 -0.78 2.55 -15.07
N GLY A 82 -1.52 1.96 -14.12
CA GLY A 82 -1.63 0.50 -13.98
C GLY A 82 -0.35 -0.13 -13.46
N GLU A 83 0.28 0.51 -12.47
CA GLU A 83 1.50 0.02 -11.83
C GLU A 83 1.21 -0.24 -10.37
N GLN A 84 1.88 -1.21 -9.78
CA GLN A 84 1.75 -1.47 -8.36
C GLN A 84 3.10 -1.87 -7.80
N VAL A 85 3.38 -1.36 -6.61
CA VAL A 85 4.57 -1.74 -5.84
C VAL A 85 4.15 -2.27 -4.49
N ARG A 86 4.89 -3.27 -4.01
CA ARG A 86 4.79 -3.73 -2.65
C ARG A 86 6.14 -3.67 -1.98
N PHE A 87 6.18 -3.25 -0.73
CA PHE A 87 7.41 -3.25 0.05
C PHE A 87 7.13 -3.45 1.53
N VAL A 88 8.10 -4.07 2.22
CA VAL A 88 8.09 -4.20 3.68
C VAL A 88 8.65 -2.92 4.30
N PHE A 89 8.04 -2.46 5.39
CA PHE A 89 8.52 -1.33 6.17
C PHE A 89 8.25 -1.52 7.67
N ASN A 90 9.11 -0.94 8.51
CA ASN A 90 8.92 -0.76 9.93
C ASN A 90 7.89 0.38 10.18
N PRO A 91 6.77 0.10 10.87
CA PRO A 91 5.69 1.06 11.05
C PRO A 91 6.06 2.30 11.87
N TYR A 92 7.19 2.30 12.60
CA TYR A 92 7.56 3.38 13.51
C TYR A 92 8.57 4.38 12.91
N SER A 93 9.42 3.94 11.99
CA SER A 93 10.62 4.71 11.61
C SER A 93 11.00 4.67 10.13
N ASP A 94 10.41 3.82 9.30
CA ASP A 94 11.03 3.50 8.01
C ASP A 94 10.88 4.58 6.93
N LEU A 95 11.93 4.62 6.10
CA LEU A 95 11.99 5.29 4.82
C LEU A 95 12.10 4.21 3.73
N ALA A 96 11.24 4.31 2.71
CA ALA A 96 11.28 3.48 1.52
C ALA A 96 11.53 4.36 0.30
N ALA A 97 12.25 3.85 -0.70
CA ALA A 97 12.47 4.59 -1.94
C ALA A 97 11.12 4.86 -2.62
N LYS A 98 10.89 6.11 -3.06
CA LYS A 98 9.71 6.45 -3.86
C LYS A 98 9.90 5.86 -5.25
N SER A 99 9.21 4.76 -5.52
CA SER A 99 9.38 4.00 -6.75
C SER A 99 8.22 4.14 -7.74
N LEU A 100 7.25 5.00 -7.45
CA LEU A 100 6.11 5.28 -8.32
C LEU A 100 5.85 6.77 -8.46
N HIS A 101 5.45 7.15 -9.67
CA HIS A 101 4.96 8.49 -9.98
C HIS A 101 3.46 8.55 -9.65
N VAL A 102 3.16 8.55 -8.35
CA VAL A 102 1.80 8.42 -7.80
C VAL A 102 0.89 9.63 -8.03
N SER A 103 1.44 10.76 -8.45
CA SER A 103 0.71 12.00 -8.69
C SER A 103 1.40 12.81 -9.77
N PRO A 104 0.65 13.39 -10.73
CA PRO A 104 1.23 14.29 -11.73
C PRO A 104 1.68 15.63 -11.15
N PHE A 105 1.47 15.90 -9.87
CA PHE A 105 1.92 17.13 -9.19
C PHE A 105 3.14 16.89 -8.30
N MET A 106 3.82 15.76 -8.47
CA MET A 106 4.96 15.35 -7.67
C MET A 106 5.98 14.65 -8.56
N ASP A 107 7.22 15.12 -8.58
CA ASP A 107 8.31 14.44 -9.29
C ASP A 107 8.62 13.04 -8.71
N MET A 108 9.57 12.32 -9.28
CA MET A 108 9.98 11.00 -8.80
C MET A 108 10.97 11.02 -7.64
N LEU A 109 11.41 12.21 -7.20
CA LEU A 109 12.51 12.33 -6.27
C LEU A 109 12.06 12.17 -4.81
N GLY A 110 13.00 11.72 -3.99
CA GLY A 110 12.83 11.57 -2.55
C GLY A 110 12.38 10.18 -2.10
N ASP A 111 12.12 10.08 -0.79
CA ASP A 111 11.75 8.83 -0.13
C ASP A 111 10.37 8.93 0.51
N TRP A 112 9.63 7.82 0.52
CA TRP A 112 8.43 7.67 1.32
C TRP A 112 8.77 7.39 2.76
N LYS A 113 8.29 8.23 3.67
CA LYS A 113 8.25 7.95 5.10
C LYS A 113 6.86 7.44 5.47
N MET A 114 6.77 6.17 5.82
CA MET A 114 5.52 5.55 6.23
C MET A 114 5.49 5.34 7.73
N LYS A 115 4.40 5.77 8.35
CA LYS A 115 4.15 5.56 9.77
C LYS A 115 2.76 5.02 10.01
N THR A 116 2.67 4.02 10.87
CA THR A 116 1.39 3.50 11.34
C THR A 116 1.54 2.90 12.73
N ARG A 117 0.43 2.46 13.32
CA ARG A 117 0.37 1.78 14.62
C ARG A 117 -0.53 0.57 14.48
N SER A 118 -0.45 -0.33 15.45
CA SER A 118 -1.38 -1.46 15.54
C SER A 118 -2.84 -0.96 15.47
N PRO A 119 -3.67 -1.46 14.54
CA PRO A 119 -5.09 -1.11 14.47
C PRO A 119 -5.81 -1.35 15.81
N GLY A 120 -6.50 -0.32 16.31
CA GLY A 120 -7.38 -0.41 17.46
C GLY A 120 -8.77 0.14 17.16
N ASN A 121 -9.35 0.86 18.12
CA ASN A 121 -10.59 1.63 17.88
C ASN A 121 -10.37 2.78 16.89
N ASN A 122 -9.15 3.30 16.85
CA ASN A 122 -8.70 4.29 15.89
C ASN A 122 -7.52 3.71 15.10
N LEU A 123 -7.44 4.07 13.83
CA LEU A 123 -6.37 3.70 12.93
C LEU A 123 -5.82 4.96 12.28
N SER A 124 -4.50 5.07 12.21
CA SER A 124 -3.82 6.15 11.53
C SER A 124 -2.67 5.61 10.68
N VAL A 125 -2.62 6.07 9.44
CA VAL A 125 -1.53 5.80 8.51
C VAL A 125 -1.09 7.14 7.95
N THR A 126 0.19 7.44 8.07
CA THR A 126 0.78 8.66 7.51
C THR A 126 1.84 8.28 6.49
N VAL A 127 1.76 8.89 5.32
CA VAL A 127 2.75 8.78 4.25
C VAL A 127 3.24 10.19 3.95
N SER A 128 4.53 10.45 4.12
CA SER A 128 5.14 11.72 3.70
C SER A 128 6.28 11.49 2.71
N VAL A 129 6.54 12.49 1.87
CA VAL A 129 7.68 12.46 0.94
C VAL A 129 8.79 13.34 1.49
N LYS A 130 9.97 12.74 1.70
CA LYS A 130 11.20 13.46 2.04
C LYS A 130 11.96 13.76 0.75
N HIS A 131 11.79 14.96 0.21
CA HIS A 131 12.48 15.42 -1.00
C HIS A 131 13.89 15.94 -0.66
N PRO A 132 14.93 15.65 -1.48
CA PRO A 132 16.28 16.14 -1.23
C PRO A 132 16.40 17.67 -1.21
N VAL A 133 15.59 18.37 -2.03
CA VAL A 133 15.66 19.84 -2.16
C VAL A 133 14.51 20.56 -1.43
N LEU A 134 13.32 19.96 -1.41
CA LEU A 134 12.09 20.62 -0.95
C LEU A 134 11.71 20.21 0.48
N GLY A 135 12.47 19.28 1.08
CA GLY A 135 12.15 18.71 2.39
C GLY A 135 10.83 17.94 2.38
N ASN A 136 10.10 18.00 3.49
CA ASN A 136 8.82 17.28 3.66
C ASN A 136 7.65 18.10 3.09
N TYR A 137 7.57 18.20 1.77
CA TYR A 137 6.59 19.06 1.09
C TYR A 137 5.20 18.42 0.91
N PHE A 138 5.10 17.09 1.07
CA PHE A 138 3.84 16.36 0.94
C PHE A 138 3.64 15.39 2.09
N THR A 139 2.45 15.40 2.68
CA THR A 139 2.00 14.45 3.69
C THR A 139 0.54 14.08 3.44
N ALA A 140 0.26 12.78 3.31
CA ALA A 140 -1.07 12.22 3.30
C ALA A 140 -1.31 11.44 4.59
N SER A 141 -2.48 11.62 5.20
CA SER A 141 -2.86 10.89 6.40
C SER A 141 -4.24 10.25 6.22
N LEU A 142 -4.33 8.95 6.48
CA LEU A 142 -5.58 8.20 6.60
C LEU A 142 -5.87 8.01 8.08
N THR A 143 -6.92 8.65 8.57
CA THR A 143 -7.45 8.42 9.92
C THR A 143 -8.81 7.75 9.81
N ALA A 144 -8.96 6.59 10.45
CA ALA A 144 -10.20 5.83 10.47
C ALA A 144 -10.61 5.50 11.90
N GLN A 145 -11.92 5.47 12.13
CA GLN A 145 -12.51 5.02 13.39
C GLN A 145 -13.25 3.71 13.15
N LYS A 146 -13.07 2.75 14.05
CA LYS A 146 -13.77 1.47 14.01
C LYS A 146 -15.27 1.72 14.20
N VAL A 147 -16.06 1.28 13.24
CA VAL A 147 -17.51 1.31 13.34
C VAL A 147 -17.94 0.17 14.27
N LYS A 148 -18.56 0.50 15.41
CA LYS A 148 -19.19 -0.49 16.28
C LYS A 148 -20.46 -0.97 15.58
N SER A 149 -20.51 -2.24 15.20
CA SER A 149 -21.74 -2.82 14.67
C SER A 149 -22.55 -3.46 15.79
N SER A 150 -23.80 -3.02 15.96
CA SER A 150 -24.77 -3.62 16.87
C SER A 150 -25.61 -4.73 16.20
N SER A 151 -25.49 -4.90 14.88
CA SER A 151 -26.31 -5.84 14.08
C SER A 151 -25.50 -6.53 12.97
N LYS A 152 -26.12 -7.51 12.28
CA LYS A 152 -25.58 -8.14 11.06
C LYS A 152 -25.51 -7.07 9.96
N VAL A 153 -24.31 -6.64 9.60
CA VAL A 153 -24.07 -5.70 8.49
C VAL A 153 -24.02 -6.49 7.20
N ASP A 154 -24.84 -6.10 6.21
CA ASP A 154 -24.62 -6.52 4.85
C ASP A 154 -23.39 -5.78 4.30
N TYR A 155 -22.29 -6.51 4.15
CA TYR A 155 -21.02 -5.97 3.67
C TYR A 155 -21.11 -5.44 2.23
N ALA A 156 -21.95 -6.02 1.37
CA ALA A 156 -22.11 -5.56 -0.01
C ALA A 156 -22.74 -4.17 -0.06
N LEU A 157 -23.78 -3.94 0.75
CA LEU A 157 -24.41 -2.63 0.94
C LEU A 157 -23.47 -1.65 1.67
N PHE A 158 -22.75 -2.13 2.69
CA PHE A 158 -21.85 -1.29 3.48
C PHE A 158 -20.66 -0.76 2.67
N PHE A 159 -20.13 -1.57 1.74
CA PHE A 159 -19.05 -1.18 0.84
C PHE A 159 -19.54 -0.79 -0.57
N TRP A 160 -20.84 -0.54 -0.74
CA TRP A 160 -21.43 -0.21 -2.03
C TRP A 160 -20.77 1.01 -2.69
N LEU A 161 -20.21 0.77 -3.87
CA LEU A 161 -19.50 1.74 -4.71
C LEU A 161 -18.34 2.47 -4.00
N MET A 162 -17.77 1.87 -2.95
CA MET A 162 -16.66 2.48 -2.22
C MET A 162 -15.40 2.72 -3.05
N PRO A 163 -14.88 1.76 -3.84
CA PRO A 163 -13.69 2.01 -4.65
C PRO A 163 -13.94 3.07 -5.74
N GLN A 164 -15.15 3.13 -6.31
CA GLN A 164 -15.56 4.16 -7.27
C GLN A 164 -15.57 5.54 -6.62
N LYS A 165 -16.16 5.67 -5.42
CA LYS A 165 -16.16 6.92 -4.65
C LYS A 165 -14.75 7.39 -4.35
N ALA A 166 -13.87 6.48 -3.92
CA ALA A 166 -12.47 6.79 -3.67
C ALA A 166 -11.78 7.32 -4.94
N ALA A 167 -12.00 6.66 -6.10
CA ALA A 167 -11.43 7.09 -7.38
C ALA A 167 -11.92 8.49 -7.81
N ILE A 168 -13.24 8.73 -7.76
CA ILE A 168 -13.83 10.03 -8.11
C ILE A 168 -13.25 11.13 -7.23
N TYR A 169 -13.11 10.89 -5.92
CA TYR A 169 -12.56 11.87 -5.00
C TYR A 169 -11.09 12.19 -5.29
N THR A 170 -10.27 11.16 -5.54
CA THR A 170 -8.87 11.35 -5.93
C THR A 170 -8.76 12.19 -7.21
N TYR A 171 -9.52 11.87 -8.25
CA TYR A 171 -9.49 12.65 -9.49
C TYR A 171 -10.02 14.07 -9.33
N TRP A 172 -11.05 14.26 -8.50
CA TRP A 172 -11.57 15.59 -8.21
C TRP A 172 -10.54 16.49 -7.52
N GLN A 173 -9.78 15.94 -6.56
CA GLN A 173 -8.69 16.68 -5.92
C GLN A 173 -7.57 16.99 -6.91
N SER A 174 -7.19 16.04 -7.76
CA SER A 174 -6.21 16.29 -8.84
C SER A 174 -6.67 17.38 -9.80
N PHE A 175 -7.95 17.41 -10.16
CA PHE A 175 -8.53 18.46 -11.01
C PHE A 175 -8.49 19.84 -10.33
N LYS A 176 -8.78 19.91 -9.02
CA LYS A 176 -8.64 21.16 -8.26
C LYS A 176 -7.20 21.66 -8.21
N LEU A 177 -6.21 20.77 -8.06
CA LEU A 177 -4.79 21.15 -8.11
C LEU A 177 -4.41 21.69 -9.48
N LEU A 178 -4.94 21.11 -10.56
CA LEU A 178 -4.76 21.61 -11.91
C LEU A 178 -5.30 23.04 -12.07
N LEU A 179 -6.49 23.32 -11.55
CA LEU A 179 -7.09 24.66 -11.57
C LEU A 179 -6.29 25.69 -10.75
N ASN A 180 -5.48 25.24 -9.78
CA ASN A 180 -4.60 26.09 -8.98
C ASN A 180 -3.20 26.25 -9.60
N ASN A 181 -3.00 25.87 -10.87
CA ASN A 181 -1.71 25.97 -11.59
C ASN A 181 -0.53 25.32 -10.86
N VAL A 182 -0.77 24.24 -10.11
CA VAL A 182 0.30 23.46 -9.50
C VAL A 182 1.14 22.82 -10.61
N GLN A 183 2.46 22.85 -10.45
CA GLN A 183 3.39 22.32 -11.44
C GLN A 183 3.07 20.87 -11.81
N PHE A 184 2.91 20.64 -13.12
CA PHE A 184 2.64 19.33 -13.69
C PHE A 184 3.94 18.63 -14.09
N TYR A 185 4.08 17.38 -13.65
CA TYR A 185 5.16 16.47 -14.00
C TYR A 185 4.57 15.33 -14.84
N GLU A 186 5.13 15.14 -16.03
CA GLU A 186 4.72 14.05 -16.91
C GLU A 186 5.20 12.70 -16.38
N HIS A 187 4.37 11.67 -16.57
CA HIS A 187 4.73 10.34 -16.12
C HIS A 187 6.00 9.83 -16.84
N PRO A 188 6.99 9.29 -16.09
CA PRO A 188 8.28 8.87 -16.67
C PRO A 188 8.18 7.89 -17.83
N LYS A 189 7.14 7.04 -17.85
CA LYS A 189 6.81 6.11 -18.93
C LYS A 189 6.84 6.74 -20.34
N TYR A 190 6.51 8.02 -20.47
CA TYR A 190 6.48 8.70 -21.78
C TYR A 190 7.84 9.23 -22.24
N LYS A 191 8.80 9.42 -21.32
CA LYS A 191 10.13 9.99 -21.61
C LYS A 191 11.26 8.96 -21.55
N LYS A 192 11.15 8.00 -20.63
CA LYS A 192 12.21 7.05 -20.31
C LYS A 192 11.64 5.64 -20.31
N PRO A 193 11.92 4.78 -21.30
CA PRO A 193 11.43 3.40 -21.31
C PRO A 193 12.00 2.54 -20.15
N LEU A 194 13.18 2.89 -19.63
CA LEU A 194 13.87 2.17 -18.54
C LEU A 194 13.61 2.76 -17.13
N TYR A 195 12.61 3.63 -16.95
CA TYR A 195 12.32 4.25 -15.64
C TYR A 195 12.01 3.24 -14.54
N ILE A 196 11.47 2.08 -14.89
CA ILE A 196 11.21 1.00 -13.94
C ILE A 196 12.54 0.52 -13.37
N GLU A 197 13.50 0.15 -14.22
CA GLU A 197 14.84 -0.30 -13.80
C GLU A 197 15.57 0.74 -12.96
N GLU A 198 15.45 2.03 -13.32
CA GLU A 198 16.01 3.14 -12.52
C GLU A 198 15.36 3.21 -11.13
N SER A 199 14.03 3.05 -11.06
CA SER A 199 13.29 3.01 -9.79
C SER A 199 13.66 1.79 -8.94
N LEU A 200 13.91 0.64 -9.57
CA LEU A 200 14.35 -0.59 -8.90
C LEU A 200 15.77 -0.44 -8.34
N LYS A 201 16.72 0.07 -9.13
CA LYS A 201 18.08 0.35 -8.67
C LYS A 201 18.11 1.34 -7.50
N ASN A 202 17.23 2.34 -7.54
CA ASN A 202 17.09 3.28 -6.43
C ASN A 202 16.55 2.60 -5.16
N ALA A 203 15.64 1.63 -5.28
CA ALA A 203 15.17 0.84 -4.15
C ALA A 203 16.27 -0.07 -3.57
N GLU A 204 17.06 -0.71 -4.42
CA GLU A 204 18.22 -1.52 -4.02
C GLU A 204 19.26 -0.68 -3.25
N GLY A 205 19.57 0.51 -3.73
CA GLY A 205 20.47 1.46 -3.06
C GLY A 205 20.00 1.91 -1.67
N ARG A 206 18.75 1.63 -1.28
CA ARG A 206 18.18 1.92 0.05
C ARG A 206 18.00 0.68 0.93
N GLY A 207 18.63 -0.44 0.56
CA GLY A 207 18.62 -1.68 1.33
C GLY A 207 17.39 -2.57 1.10
N CYS A 208 16.63 -2.35 0.02
CA CYS A 208 15.55 -3.25 -0.38
C CYS A 208 16.08 -4.35 -1.31
N CYS A 209 15.77 -5.62 -1.05
CA CYS A 209 16.03 -6.72 -1.99
C CYS A 209 14.77 -7.10 -2.75
N MET A 210 14.99 -7.48 -4.00
CA MET A 210 13.98 -7.73 -5.00
C MET A 210 13.42 -9.16 -4.92
N ALA A 211 12.10 -9.29 -5.11
CA ALA A 211 11.51 -10.49 -5.71
C ALA A 211 11.47 -10.29 -7.23
N PHE A 212 12.28 -11.05 -7.99
CA PHE A 212 12.33 -10.94 -9.45
C PHE A 212 10.98 -11.30 -10.08
N PRO A 213 10.42 -10.48 -10.99
CA PRO A 213 9.26 -10.88 -11.77
C PRO A 213 9.73 -11.76 -12.94
N GLY A 214 9.75 -13.08 -12.73
CA GLY A 214 9.75 -14.03 -13.84
C GLY A 214 8.44 -13.89 -14.64
N THR A 215 8.51 -14.08 -15.95
CA THR A 215 7.38 -14.06 -16.91
C THR A 215 6.37 -15.21 -16.73
N GLY A 216 6.25 -15.75 -15.53
CA GLY A 216 5.23 -16.70 -15.09
C GLY A 216 4.96 -16.50 -13.61
N ASP A 217 3.69 -16.60 -13.22
CA ASP A 217 3.16 -16.42 -11.86
C ASP A 217 4.19 -16.65 -10.74
N LEU A 218 4.64 -15.57 -10.10
CA LEU A 218 5.46 -15.68 -8.90
C LEU A 218 4.55 -15.77 -7.67
N GLN A 219 4.24 -17.01 -7.29
CA GLN A 219 3.61 -17.34 -6.02
C GLN A 219 4.59 -17.62 -4.87
N ASN A 220 5.92 -17.67 -5.06
CA ASN A 220 6.83 -18.06 -3.96
C ASN A 220 8.28 -17.61 -4.17
N SER A 221 8.61 -16.35 -3.85
CA SER A 221 10.02 -15.97 -3.62
C SER A 221 10.17 -15.40 -2.21
N THR A 222 10.66 -16.24 -1.30
CA THR A 222 11.11 -15.85 0.04
C THR A 222 12.32 -14.90 -0.10
N PRO A 223 12.43 -13.83 0.70
CA PRO A 223 13.62 -12.99 0.69
C PRO A 223 14.86 -13.84 1.02
N PRO A 224 15.99 -13.68 0.30
CA PRO A 224 17.23 -14.38 0.63
C PRO A 224 17.71 -13.96 2.02
N ASN A 225 18.23 -14.94 2.77
CA ASN A 225 18.78 -14.74 4.12
C ASN A 225 19.81 -13.59 4.12
N GLY A 226 19.54 -12.56 4.91
CA GLY A 226 20.38 -11.35 5.03
C GLY A 226 19.78 -10.08 4.44
N CYS A 227 18.60 -10.15 3.80
CA CYS A 227 17.92 -8.97 3.29
C CYS A 227 17.12 -8.21 4.36
N GLU A 228 17.34 -6.89 4.52
CA GLU A 228 16.61 -6.08 5.50
C GLU A 228 15.20 -5.66 5.05
N ARG A 229 14.90 -5.52 3.75
CA ARG A 229 13.57 -5.11 3.26
C ARG A 229 13.19 -5.75 1.91
N TRP A 230 12.02 -6.38 1.83
CA TRP A 230 11.50 -6.98 0.58
C TRP A 230 10.77 -5.95 -0.30
N TYR A 231 10.94 -6.04 -1.62
CA TYR A 231 10.29 -5.16 -2.60
C TYR A 231 9.83 -5.94 -3.86
N SER A 232 8.65 -5.59 -4.39
CA SER A 232 8.14 -6.07 -5.69
C SER A 232 7.44 -4.97 -6.49
N TRP A 233 7.48 -5.10 -7.82
CA TRP A 233 6.81 -4.22 -8.77
C TRP A 233 6.06 -5.06 -9.81
N LYS A 234 4.81 -4.71 -10.12
CA LYS A 234 4.03 -5.37 -11.19
C LYS A 234 3.20 -4.37 -11.99
N LYS A 235 2.90 -4.75 -13.25
CA LYS A 235 1.84 -4.11 -14.05
C LYS A 235 0.49 -4.71 -13.68
N VAL A 236 -0.51 -3.86 -13.59
CA VAL A 236 -1.90 -4.17 -13.20
C VAL A 236 -2.79 -3.90 -14.40
N LYS A 237 -3.63 -4.86 -14.79
CA LYS A 237 -4.55 -4.71 -15.93
C LYS A 237 -5.83 -4.01 -15.49
N TRP A 238 -6.42 -3.21 -16.37
CA TRP A 238 -7.73 -2.58 -16.15
C TRP A 238 -8.83 -3.66 -16.04
N PRO A 239 -9.85 -3.56 -15.14
CA PRO A 239 -10.21 -2.47 -14.23
C PRO A 239 -9.52 -2.58 -12.85
N TRP A 240 -8.18 -2.66 -12.89
CA TRP A 240 -7.20 -2.60 -11.79
C TRP A 240 -7.33 -3.75 -10.77
N ALA A 241 -6.92 -4.93 -11.24
CA ALA A 241 -6.58 -6.15 -10.48
C ALA A 241 -5.09 -6.52 -10.68
#